data_AF-A0A554L9Y6-F1
#
_entry.id   AF-A0A554L9Y6-F1
#
_cell.length_a   1.000
_cell.length_b   1.000
_cell.length_c   1.000
_cell.angle_alpha   90.00
_cell.angle_beta   90.00
_cell.angle_gamma   90.00
#
_symmetry.space_group_name_H-M   'P 1'
#
loop_
_entity.id
_entity.type
_entity.pdbx_description
1 polymer ?
#
loop_
_entity_poly.entity_id
_entity_poly.type
_entity_poly.pdbx_seq_one_letter_code
_entity_poly.pdbx_strand_id
1 'polypeptide(L)'
;MSIDQKAKEISYALFRVAVYIRRTYLKERIEQLAFQLAEQVATEDLKAGIRTLTSLSVLVELGKQVYEIEKNNALVLLREFGALNAAIRQIAELDSANTGVPVLESMFSKQPITLPTTNAAIVNEGSARPLPGIMQDSAMNQANGNGITATIRQSAILDKIRQSNARGGQAGNLPLKDIIAAFPEVSERTMRYDLQKLCAQGLIERVGNGGPASYYVIK
;
A
#
# COMPACT_ATOMS: atom_id res chain seq x y z
N MET A 1 -1.23 18.48 -10.52
CA MET A 1 -0.91 19.39 -9.40
C MET A 1 0.58 19.63 -9.43
N SER A 2 1.05 20.88 -9.44
CA SER A 2 2.50 21.15 -9.49
C SER A 2 3.18 20.79 -8.17
N ILE A 3 4.46 20.44 -8.24
CA ILE A 3 5.27 20.11 -7.05
C ILE A 3 5.37 21.31 -6.11
N ASP A 4 5.51 22.53 -6.65
CA ASP A 4 5.56 23.75 -5.86
C ASP A 4 4.29 23.97 -5.05
N GLN A 5 3.13 23.73 -5.66
CA GLN A 5 1.85 23.86 -4.97
C GLN A 5 1.75 22.83 -3.83
N LYS A 6 2.21 21.60 -4.09
CA LYS A 6 2.23 20.53 -3.09
C LYS A 6 3.18 20.85 -1.93
N ALA A 7 4.36 21.38 -2.22
CA ALA A 7 5.31 21.81 -1.21
C ALA A 7 4.75 22.95 -0.35
N LYS A 8 4.10 23.96 -0.96
CA LYS A 8 3.43 25.06 -0.24
C LYS A 8 2.34 24.55 0.71
N GLU A 9 1.49 23.63 0.25
CA GLU A 9 0.43 23.05 1.09
C GLU A 9 1.00 22.24 2.26
N ILE A 10 2.07 21.48 2.02
CA ILE A 10 2.77 20.73 3.07
C ILE A 10 3.38 21.70 4.09
N SER A 11 4.06 22.75 3.64
CA SER A 11 4.63 23.75 4.54
C SER A 11 3.54 24.45 5.35
N TYR A 12 2.41 24.83 4.73
CA TYR A 12 1.27 25.39 5.43
C TYR A 12 0.70 24.43 6.49
N ALA A 13 0.52 23.15 6.15
CA ALA A 13 0.04 22.14 7.09
C ALA A 13 1.02 21.97 8.27
N LEU A 14 2.33 21.99 8.01
CA LEU A 14 3.36 21.93 9.05
C LEU A 14 3.27 23.12 10.02
N PHE A 15 3.09 24.35 9.53
CA PHE A 15 2.87 25.51 10.42
C PHE A 15 1.63 25.34 11.28
N ARG A 16 0.52 24.87 10.70
CA ARG A 16 -0.72 24.64 11.44
C ARG A 16 -0.54 23.60 12.55
N VAL A 17 0.21 22.54 12.29
CA VAL A 17 0.52 21.51 13.29
C VAL A 17 1.50 22.03 14.34
N ALA A 18 2.51 22.81 13.93
CA ALA A 18 3.54 23.35 14.81
C ALA A 18 2.97 24.27 15.91
N VAL A 19 1.85 24.95 15.65
CA VAL A 19 1.14 25.77 16.66
C VAL A 19 0.74 24.97 17.91
N TYR A 20 0.46 23.67 17.76
CA TYR A 20 0.03 22.82 18.87
C TYR A 20 1.19 22.16 19.63
N ILE A 21 2.41 22.27 19.12
CA ILE A 21 3.61 21.68 19.73
C ILE A 21 4.05 22.58 20.90
N ARG A 22 4.14 22.02 22.10
CA ARG A 22 4.51 22.78 23.31
C ARG A 22 6.01 22.95 23.44
N ARG A 23 6.78 21.97 22.96
CA ARG A 23 8.24 22.01 22.96
C ARG A 23 8.74 22.99 21.89
N THR A 24 9.26 24.13 22.34
CA THR A 24 9.79 25.21 21.50
C THR A 24 10.83 24.71 20.51
N TYR A 25 11.80 23.92 20.95
CA TYR A 25 12.85 23.40 20.07
C TYR A 25 12.33 22.54 18.91
N LEU A 26 11.36 21.66 19.19
CA LEU A 26 10.74 20.82 18.16
C LEU A 26 9.91 21.66 17.18
N LYS A 27 9.13 22.61 17.73
CA LYS A 27 8.33 23.55 16.96
C LYS A 27 9.20 24.36 16.00
N GLU A 28 10.20 25.08 16.52
CA GLU A 28 11.10 25.92 15.74
C GLU A 28 11.81 25.12 14.65
N ARG A 29 12.26 23.91 14.99
CA ARG A 29 12.95 23.04 14.02
C ARG A 29 12.04 22.61 12.89
N ILE A 30 10.78 22.26 13.18
CA ILE A 30 9.79 21.89 12.16
C ILE A 30 9.45 23.10 11.28
N GLU A 31 9.23 24.27 11.88
CA GLU A 31 8.92 25.51 11.16
C GLU A 31 10.05 25.92 10.21
N GLN A 32 11.31 25.87 10.67
CA GLN A 32 12.48 26.14 9.84
C GLN A 32 12.58 25.18 8.65
N LEU A 33 12.42 23.87 8.89
CA LEU A 33 12.49 22.88 7.83
C LEU A 33 11.30 22.98 6.86
N ALA A 34 10.12 23.41 7.33
CA ALA A 34 8.97 23.68 6.48
C ALA A 34 9.23 24.84 5.51
N PHE A 35 9.88 25.91 5.96
CA PHE A 35 10.34 26.99 5.07
C PHE A 35 11.40 26.50 4.09
N GLN A 36 12.43 25.80 4.58
CA GLN A 36 13.51 25.27 3.75
C GLN A 36 12.99 24.33 2.66
N LEU A 37 11.98 23.51 2.96
CA LEU A 37 11.35 22.63 1.96
C LEU A 37 10.73 23.44 0.82
N ALA A 38 9.95 24.47 1.15
CA ALA A 38 9.30 25.30 0.14
C ALA A 38 10.32 26.06 -0.72
N GLU A 39 11.39 26.56 -0.10
CA GLU A 39 12.48 27.24 -0.79
C GLU A 39 13.23 26.29 -1.72
N GLN A 40 13.67 25.13 -1.22
CA GLN A 40 14.42 24.15 -2.00
C GLN A 40 13.67 23.65 -3.23
N VAL A 41 12.37 23.39 -3.07
CA VAL A 41 11.50 23.00 -4.20
C VAL A 41 11.37 24.14 -5.21
N ALA A 42 11.19 25.38 -4.75
CA ALA A 42 11.09 26.54 -5.63
C ALA A 42 12.41 26.87 -6.36
N THR A 43 13.56 26.56 -5.76
CA THR A 43 14.89 26.70 -6.37
C THR A 43 15.33 25.49 -7.20
N GLU A 44 14.46 24.50 -7.37
CA GLU A 44 14.73 23.24 -8.10
C GLU A 44 15.88 22.39 -7.50
N ASP A 45 16.31 22.65 -6.26
CA ASP A 45 17.24 21.77 -5.54
C ASP A 45 16.48 20.58 -4.93
N LEU A 46 16.12 19.66 -5.81
CA LEU A 46 15.35 18.46 -5.50
C LEU A 46 16.10 17.52 -4.54
N LYS A 47 17.43 17.47 -4.61
CA LYS A 47 18.26 16.62 -3.75
C LYS A 47 18.24 17.12 -2.30
N ALA A 48 18.38 18.43 -2.09
CA ALA A 48 18.22 19.01 -0.77
C ALA A 48 16.78 18.84 -0.25
N GLY A 49 15.77 19.04 -1.12
CA GLY A 49 14.36 18.83 -0.79
C GLY A 49 14.07 17.43 -0.23
N ILE A 50 14.62 16.37 -0.83
CA ILE A 50 14.46 14.99 -0.34
C ILE A 50 15.07 14.82 1.06
N ARG A 51 16.22 15.43 1.34
CA ARG A 51 16.88 15.36 2.67
C ARG A 51 16.05 16.09 3.72
N THR A 52 15.50 17.25 3.37
CA THR A 52 14.61 18.02 4.24
C THR A 52 13.32 17.25 4.53
N LEU A 53 12.69 16.62 3.52
CA LEU A 53 11.53 15.75 3.72
C LEU A 53 11.82 14.56 4.63
N THR A 54 12.99 13.95 4.48
CA THR A 54 13.41 12.84 5.34
C THR A 54 13.55 13.32 6.80
N SER A 55 14.17 14.48 6.99
CA SER A 55 14.33 15.09 8.32
C SER A 55 12.98 15.45 8.95
N LEU A 56 12.07 16.05 8.18
CA LEU A 56 10.70 16.34 8.61
C LEU A 56 9.94 15.07 8.97
N SER A 57 10.09 13.99 8.22
CA SER A 57 9.43 12.70 8.51
C SER A 57 9.88 12.15 9.85
N VAL A 58 11.18 12.17 10.15
CA VAL A 58 11.72 11.73 11.44
C VAL A 58 11.22 12.60 12.58
N LEU A 59 11.19 13.93 12.42
CA LEU A 59 10.72 14.85 13.45
C LEU A 59 9.22 14.71 13.72
N VAL A 60 8.41 14.53 12.67
CA VAL A 60 6.97 14.29 12.82
C VAL A 60 6.70 12.95 13.50
N GLU A 61 7.46 11.91 13.15
CA GLU A 61 7.37 10.61 13.81
C GLU A 61 7.78 10.69 15.29
N LEU A 62 8.85 11.41 15.60
CA LEU A 62 9.26 11.70 16.97
C LEU A 62 8.16 12.47 17.71
N GLY A 63 7.63 13.53 17.11
CA GLY A 63 6.53 14.33 17.67
C GLY A 63 5.28 13.50 17.96
N LYS A 64 4.98 12.52 17.12
CA LYS A 64 3.91 11.54 17.34
C LYS A 64 4.21 10.63 18.55
N GLN A 65 5.44 10.14 18.68
CA GLN A 65 5.85 9.25 19.78
C GLN A 65 5.86 9.97 21.13
N VAL A 66 6.24 11.26 21.16
CA VAL A 66 6.22 12.08 22.38
C VAL A 66 4.85 12.73 22.66
N TYR A 67 3.82 12.39 21.89
CA TYR A 67 2.45 12.91 22.01
C TYR A 67 2.33 14.44 21.86
N GLU A 68 3.27 15.09 21.18
CA GLU A 68 3.22 16.52 20.84
C GLU A 68 2.45 16.76 19.54
N ILE A 69 2.40 15.74 18.67
CA ILE A 69 1.65 15.76 17.41
C ILE A 69 0.59 14.66 17.47
N GLU A 70 -0.66 15.02 17.19
CA GLU A 70 -1.74 14.04 17.11
C GLU A 70 -1.47 12.97 16.04
N LYS A 71 -1.77 11.71 16.37
CA LYS A 71 -1.54 10.57 15.49
C LYS A 71 -2.18 10.74 14.11
N ASN A 72 -3.39 11.29 14.03
CA ASN A 72 -4.09 11.49 12.77
C ASN A 72 -3.37 12.53 11.89
N ASN A 73 -2.93 13.64 12.49
CA ASN A 73 -2.21 14.70 11.77
C ASN A 73 -0.85 14.20 11.29
N ALA A 74 -0.12 13.46 12.13
CA ALA A 74 1.14 12.83 11.75
C ALA A 74 0.97 11.86 10.58
N LEU A 75 -0.06 11.01 10.59
CA LEU A 75 -0.33 10.06 9.50
C LEU A 75 -0.62 10.76 8.18
N VAL A 76 -1.41 11.83 8.19
CA VAL A 76 -1.69 12.63 6.99
C VAL A 76 -0.39 13.26 6.48
N LEU A 77 0.38 13.93 7.35
CA LEU A 77 1.65 14.55 6.98
C LEU A 77 2.63 13.55 6.36
N LEU A 78 2.84 12.39 7.00
CA LEU A 78 3.75 11.36 6.49
C LEU A 78 3.32 10.81 5.12
N ARG A 79 2.00 10.64 4.90
CA ARG A 79 1.47 10.27 3.59
C ARG A 79 1.78 11.33 2.54
N GLU A 80 1.53 12.60 2.86
CA GLU A 80 1.80 13.70 1.93
C GLU A 80 3.30 13.87 1.66
N PHE A 81 4.16 13.67 2.67
CA PHE A 81 5.62 13.66 2.48
C PHE A 81 6.04 12.55 1.52
N GLY A 82 5.48 11.34 1.67
CA GLY A 82 5.73 10.22 0.76
C GLY A 82 5.30 10.54 -0.67
N ALA A 83 4.13 11.15 -0.85
CA ALA A 83 3.64 11.57 -2.16
C ALA A 83 4.54 12.63 -2.80
N LEU A 84 4.98 13.64 -2.04
CA LEU A 84 5.89 14.67 -2.54
C LEU A 84 7.27 14.11 -2.87
N ASN A 85 7.83 13.23 -2.02
CA ASN A 85 9.12 12.59 -2.26
C ASN A 85 9.10 11.73 -3.55
N ALA A 86 8.02 10.98 -3.77
CA ALA A 86 7.83 10.23 -5.01
C ALA A 86 7.76 11.15 -6.25
N ALA A 87 7.02 12.25 -6.16
CA ALA A 87 6.92 13.22 -7.24
C ALA A 87 8.28 13.88 -7.55
N ILE A 88 9.03 14.28 -6.52
CA ILE A 88 10.36 14.87 -6.67
C ILE A 88 11.33 13.88 -7.33
N ARG A 89 11.30 12.61 -6.92
CA ARG A 89 12.16 11.56 -7.50
C ARG A 89 11.83 11.30 -8.96
N GLN A 90 10.56 11.28 -9.31
CA GLN A 90 10.14 11.09 -10.69
C GLN A 90 10.68 12.20 -11.60
N ILE A 91 10.64 13.47 -11.15
CA ILE A 91 11.25 14.58 -11.90
C ILE A 91 12.78 14.45 -11.95
N ALA A 92 13.41 14.17 -10.82
CA ALA A 92 14.87 14.03 -10.78
C ALA A 92 15.39 12.85 -11.64
N GLU A 93 14.62 11.76 -11.76
CA GLU A 93 14.93 10.62 -12.65
C GLU A 93 14.67 10.95 -14.12
N LEU A 94 13.64 11.75 -14.43
CA LEU A 94 13.40 12.29 -15.77
C LEU A 94 14.54 13.23 -16.21
N ASP A 95 15.10 14.03 -15.30
CA ASP A 95 16.28 14.87 -15.57
C ASP A 95 17.57 14.04 -15.63
N SER A 96 17.65 12.95 -14.86
CA SER A 96 18.77 12.00 -14.92
C SER A 96 18.76 11.12 -16.17
N ALA A 97 17.61 10.93 -16.83
CA ALA A 97 17.54 10.29 -18.14
C ALA A 97 18.25 11.12 -19.24
N ASN A 98 18.41 12.44 -19.02
CA ASN A 98 19.26 13.32 -19.84
C ASN A 98 20.72 13.39 -19.34
N THR A 99 21.04 12.80 -18.19
CA THR A 99 22.39 12.70 -17.64
C THR A 99 22.75 11.27 -17.25
N GLY A 100 22.73 10.36 -18.23
CA GLY A 100 23.72 9.29 -18.43
C GLY A 100 24.15 8.42 -17.24
N VAL A 101 23.34 8.20 -16.21
CA VAL A 101 23.63 7.18 -15.18
C VAL A 101 22.83 5.92 -15.51
N PRO A 102 23.49 4.81 -15.90
CA PRO A 102 22.79 3.59 -16.26
C PRO A 102 22.14 2.96 -15.03
N VAL A 103 20.83 2.74 -15.15
CA VAL A 103 20.00 1.92 -14.26
C VAL A 103 20.68 0.55 -14.08
N LEU A 104 21.05 0.21 -12.84
CA LEU A 104 21.69 -1.08 -12.48
C LEU A 104 20.89 -2.30 -12.96
N GLU A 105 19.59 -2.12 -13.18
CA GLU A 105 18.67 -3.12 -13.73
C GLU A 105 18.98 -3.53 -15.17
N SER A 106 19.78 -2.73 -15.91
CA SER A 106 20.30 -3.09 -17.23
C SER A 106 21.65 -3.84 -17.18
N MET A 107 22.34 -3.86 -16.04
CA MET A 107 23.61 -4.57 -15.86
C MET A 107 23.43 -6.05 -15.50
N PHE A 108 22.22 -6.46 -15.09
CA PHE A 108 21.92 -7.86 -14.81
C PHE A 108 21.17 -8.48 -15.99
N SER A 109 21.91 -9.18 -16.84
CA SER A 109 21.32 -10.05 -17.87
C SER A 109 20.42 -11.09 -17.20
N LYS A 110 19.11 -11.02 -17.46
CA LYS A 110 18.17 -12.08 -17.09
C LYS A 110 18.62 -13.36 -17.78
N GLN A 111 19.21 -14.30 -17.04
CA GLN A 111 19.42 -15.64 -17.56
C GLN A 111 18.04 -16.22 -17.90
N PRO A 112 17.84 -16.76 -19.11
CA PRO A 112 16.60 -17.43 -19.43
C PRO A 112 16.54 -18.69 -18.59
N ILE A 113 15.67 -18.70 -17.58
CA ILE A 113 15.27 -19.93 -16.91
C ILE A 113 14.51 -20.75 -17.96
N THR A 114 15.19 -21.70 -18.58
CA THR A 114 14.54 -22.76 -19.36
C THR A 114 13.81 -23.68 -18.38
N LEU A 115 12.51 -23.49 -18.24
CA LEU A 115 11.64 -24.54 -17.71
C LEU A 115 11.37 -25.54 -18.85
N PRO A 116 11.55 -26.86 -18.63
CA PRO A 116 11.18 -27.87 -19.61
C PRO A 116 9.65 -27.89 -19.76
N THR A 117 9.20 -27.58 -20.97
CA THR A 117 7.85 -27.87 -21.43
C THR A 117 7.69 -29.39 -21.55
N THR A 118 6.83 -29.97 -20.74
CA THR A 118 6.14 -31.20 -21.13
C THR A 118 4.68 -31.07 -20.76
N ASN A 119 3.89 -30.69 -21.76
CA ASN A 119 2.48 -31.08 -21.80
C ASN A 119 2.38 -32.61 -21.81
N ALA A 120 1.31 -33.06 -21.18
CA ALA A 120 0.98 -34.44 -20.86
C ALA A 120 0.70 -35.35 -22.07
N ALA A 121 0.86 -36.64 -21.78
CA ALA A 121 0.56 -37.86 -22.52
C ALA A 121 -0.86 -37.96 -23.12
N ILE A 122 -1.05 -38.89 -24.06
CA ILE A 122 -1.90 -40.11 -23.87
C ILE A 122 -1.82 -40.97 -25.14
N VAL A 123 -1.05 -42.06 -25.05
CA VAL A 123 -1.55 -43.38 -25.44
C VAL A 123 -2.44 -43.83 -24.28
N ASN A 124 -3.55 -44.45 -24.63
CA ASN A 124 -4.74 -44.77 -23.85
C ASN A 124 -4.49 -45.36 -22.43
N GLU A 125 -5.45 -45.08 -21.54
CA GLU A 125 -5.75 -45.70 -20.23
C GLU A 125 -5.12 -45.14 -18.92
N GLY A 126 -6.02 -44.77 -17.98
CA GLY A 126 -5.86 -45.10 -16.55
C GLY A 126 -5.47 -44.01 -15.53
N SER A 127 -6.48 -43.37 -14.90
CA SER A 127 -6.54 -43.02 -13.45
C SER A 127 -5.78 -41.81 -12.83
N ALA A 128 -6.58 -40.88 -12.25
CA ALA A 128 -6.40 -40.09 -11.00
C ALA A 128 -5.44 -38.84 -10.87
N ARG A 129 -6.04 -37.63 -10.91
CA ARG A 129 -5.92 -36.36 -10.09
C ARG A 129 -4.70 -36.08 -9.13
N PRO A 130 -4.43 -34.82 -8.63
CA PRO A 130 -4.39 -33.47 -9.27
C PRO A 130 -3.42 -32.34 -8.65
N LEU A 131 -3.24 -31.19 -9.36
CA LEU A 131 -3.09 -29.73 -8.94
C LEU A 131 -1.69 -29.10 -8.50
N PRO A 132 -1.47 -27.74 -8.41
CA PRO A 132 -1.31 -26.70 -9.48
C PRO A 132 -0.38 -25.46 -9.16
N GLY A 133 -0.14 -24.53 -10.11
CA GLY A 133 0.43 -23.20 -9.78
C GLY A 133 0.60 -22.14 -10.91
N ILE A 134 -0.19 -21.05 -10.80
CA ILE A 134 0.08 -19.61 -11.09
C ILE A 134 0.08 -19.06 -12.55
N MET A 135 -0.93 -18.22 -12.85
CA MET A 135 -0.88 -17.03 -13.74
C MET A 135 -1.69 -15.91 -13.03
N GLN A 136 -1.10 -14.78 -12.65
CA GLN A 136 -0.78 -13.56 -13.43
C GLN A 136 -1.99 -12.64 -13.60
N ASP A 137 -1.95 -11.47 -12.95
CA ASP A 137 -2.27 -10.19 -13.59
C ASP A 137 -1.94 -9.00 -12.68
N SER A 138 -1.40 -7.93 -13.28
CA SER A 138 -1.14 -6.66 -12.62
C SER A 138 -1.40 -5.54 -13.61
N ALA A 139 -2.46 -4.77 -13.35
CA ALA A 139 -2.59 -3.39 -13.76
C ALA A 139 -3.08 -2.60 -12.53
N MET A 140 -2.18 -1.81 -11.96
CA MET A 140 -2.39 -0.98 -10.78
C MET A 140 -3.23 0.25 -11.12
N ASN A 141 -4.18 0.58 -10.23
CA ASN A 141 -4.50 1.98 -9.96
C ASN A 141 -4.66 2.19 -8.44
N GLN A 142 -4.09 3.30 -7.97
CA GLN A 142 -3.35 3.43 -6.72
C GLN A 142 -4.21 3.98 -5.56
N ALA A 143 -4.10 3.42 -4.35
CA ALA A 143 -4.69 3.98 -3.13
C ALA A 143 -3.77 3.84 -1.91
N ASN A 144 -3.35 5.01 -1.39
CA ASN A 144 -3.00 5.40 0.00
C ASN A 144 -2.42 4.34 0.95
N GLY A 145 -1.28 4.66 1.58
CA GLY A 145 -0.46 3.84 2.50
C GLY A 145 -1.08 3.29 3.81
N ASN A 146 -2.40 3.20 3.96
CA ASN A 146 -3.05 2.18 4.81
C ASN A 146 -3.49 0.94 3.97
N GLY A 147 -3.40 1.07 2.65
CA GLY A 147 -3.78 0.13 1.63
C GLY A 147 -2.83 -1.03 1.55
N ILE A 148 -1.54 -0.89 1.87
CA ILE A 148 -0.64 -2.05 1.78
C ILE A 148 -1.06 -3.13 2.78
N THR A 149 -1.29 -2.79 4.06
CA THR A 149 -1.80 -3.76 5.05
C THR A 149 -3.24 -4.19 4.75
N ALA A 150 -4.09 -3.28 4.28
CA ALA A 150 -5.49 -3.61 3.97
C ALA A 150 -5.64 -4.47 2.71
N THR A 151 -4.87 -4.21 1.67
CA THR A 151 -4.84 -4.94 0.39
C THR A 151 -4.15 -6.29 0.57
N ILE A 152 -3.04 -6.38 1.31
CA ILE A 152 -2.43 -7.66 1.69
C ILE A 152 -3.41 -8.50 2.54
N ARG A 153 -4.14 -7.86 3.45
CA ARG A 153 -5.17 -8.55 4.24
C ARG A 153 -6.36 -8.97 3.38
N GLN A 154 -6.81 -8.12 2.46
CA GLN A 154 -7.89 -8.43 1.53
C GLN A 154 -7.50 -9.58 0.58
N SER A 155 -6.25 -9.63 0.10
CA SER A 155 -5.75 -10.77 -0.67
C SER A 155 -5.68 -12.04 0.18
N ALA A 156 -5.25 -11.96 1.44
CA ALA A 156 -5.26 -13.10 2.35
C ALA A 156 -6.69 -13.61 2.65
N ILE A 157 -7.67 -12.71 2.79
CA ILE A 157 -9.09 -13.07 2.94
C ILE A 157 -9.60 -13.79 1.68
N LEU A 158 -9.27 -13.28 0.50
CA LEU A 158 -9.63 -13.92 -0.78
C LEU A 158 -9.01 -15.31 -0.90
N ASP A 159 -7.71 -15.44 -0.60
CA ASP A 159 -7.02 -16.73 -0.64
C ASP A 159 -7.60 -17.71 0.38
N LYS A 160 -8.02 -17.24 1.55
CA LYS A 160 -8.69 -18.08 2.54
C LYS A 160 -10.04 -18.59 2.06
N ILE A 161 -10.85 -17.73 1.41
CA ILE A 161 -12.11 -18.13 0.79
C ILE A 161 -11.85 -19.09 -0.38
N ARG A 162 -10.80 -18.88 -1.19
CA ARG A 162 -10.38 -19.82 -2.25
C ARG A 162 -10.00 -21.19 -1.68
N GLN A 163 -9.24 -21.21 -0.59
CA GLN A 163 -8.79 -22.44 0.07
C GLN A 163 -9.93 -23.20 0.73
N SER A 164 -10.93 -22.52 1.30
CA SER A 164 -12.15 -23.19 1.79
C SER A 164 -12.97 -23.79 0.66
N ASN A 165 -12.98 -23.15 -0.52
CA ASN A 165 -13.67 -23.64 -1.70
C ASN A 165 -12.97 -24.86 -2.33
N ALA A 166 -11.65 -24.99 -2.16
CA ALA A 166 -10.86 -26.08 -2.72
C ALA A 166 -10.88 -27.37 -1.85
N ARG A 167 -11.19 -27.28 -0.56
CA ARG A 167 -11.08 -28.41 0.39
C ARG A 167 -12.33 -29.27 0.58
N GLY A 168 -13.46 -28.90 0.00
CA GLY A 168 -14.67 -29.73 0.02
C GLY A 168 -15.47 -29.46 -1.24
N GLY A 169 -15.77 -30.50 -2.03
CA GLY A 169 -16.49 -30.42 -3.30
C GLY A 169 -17.97 -29.99 -3.21
N GLN A 170 -18.30 -29.10 -2.27
CA GLN A 170 -19.56 -28.38 -2.17
C GLN A 170 -19.23 -26.89 -2.22
N ALA A 171 -19.97 -26.13 -3.05
CA ALA A 171 -19.81 -24.69 -3.26
C ALA A 171 -19.44 -23.99 -1.95
N GLY A 172 -18.20 -23.50 -1.88
CA GLY A 172 -17.59 -23.10 -0.63
C GLY A 172 -18.22 -21.82 -0.10
N ASN A 173 -18.97 -22.02 0.98
CA ASN A 173 -19.72 -20.99 1.68
C ASN A 173 -18.96 -20.69 2.97
N LEU A 174 -18.21 -19.59 3.03
CA LEU A 174 -17.48 -19.24 4.25
C LEU A 174 -18.31 -18.26 5.09
N PRO A 175 -18.80 -18.68 6.28
CA PRO A 175 -19.54 -17.79 7.15
C PRO A 175 -18.60 -16.76 7.79
N LEU A 176 -19.14 -15.59 8.13
CA LEU A 176 -18.35 -14.49 8.70
C LEU A 176 -17.54 -14.92 9.95
N LYS A 177 -18.09 -15.82 10.77
CA LYS A 177 -17.43 -16.33 11.98
C LYS A 177 -16.10 -17.03 11.69
N ASP A 178 -16.06 -17.82 10.62
CA ASP A 178 -14.87 -18.59 10.26
C ASP A 178 -13.79 -17.70 9.63
N ILE A 179 -14.21 -16.65 8.92
CA ILE A 179 -13.30 -15.62 8.41
C ILE A 179 -12.68 -14.86 9.60
N ILE A 180 -13.47 -14.47 10.60
CA ILE A 180 -12.96 -13.78 11.79
C ILE A 180 -12.00 -14.69 12.59
N ALA A 181 -12.32 -15.98 12.73
CA ALA A 181 -11.46 -16.93 13.42
C ALA A 181 -10.11 -17.15 12.72
N ALA A 182 -10.04 -16.97 11.40
CA ALA A 182 -8.81 -17.06 10.63
C ALA A 182 -7.90 -15.83 10.74
N PHE A 183 -8.42 -14.70 11.24
CA PHE A 183 -7.69 -13.42 11.36
C PHE A 183 -7.91 -12.79 12.75
N PRO A 184 -7.38 -13.41 13.83
CA PRO A 184 -7.58 -12.94 15.20
C PRO A 184 -6.95 -11.56 15.47
N GLU A 185 -5.96 -11.13 14.67
CA GLU A 185 -5.33 -9.81 14.77
C GLU A 185 -6.23 -8.67 14.25
N VAL A 186 -7.41 -8.97 13.70
CA VAL A 186 -8.30 -8.00 13.07
C VAL A 186 -9.63 -7.94 13.80
N SER A 187 -10.06 -6.73 14.16
CA SER A 187 -11.38 -6.55 14.78
C SER A 187 -12.50 -6.90 13.81
N GLU A 188 -13.60 -7.47 14.34
CA GLU A 188 -14.78 -7.83 13.56
C GLU A 188 -15.33 -6.65 12.72
N ARG A 189 -15.24 -5.42 13.26
CA ARG A 189 -15.63 -4.21 12.54
C ARG A 189 -14.77 -3.95 11.29
N THR A 190 -13.46 -4.16 11.40
CA THR A 190 -12.53 -4.00 10.27
C THR A 190 -12.76 -5.08 9.22
N MET A 191 -13.01 -6.31 9.66
CA MET A 191 -13.37 -7.43 8.77
C MET A 191 -14.64 -7.15 7.97
N ARG A 192 -15.67 -6.56 8.59
CA ARG A 192 -16.89 -6.16 7.87
C ARG A 192 -16.60 -5.12 6.79
N TYR A 193 -15.75 -4.13 7.05
CA TYR A 193 -15.38 -3.11 6.06
C TYR A 193 -14.58 -3.70 4.89
N ASP A 194 -13.66 -4.62 5.16
CA ASP A 194 -12.89 -5.27 4.10
C ASP A 194 -13.76 -6.19 3.24
N LEU A 195 -14.66 -6.96 3.84
CA LEU A 195 -15.64 -7.76 3.10
C LEU A 195 -16.59 -6.89 2.27
N GLN A 196 -17.05 -5.75 2.81
CA GLN A 196 -17.88 -4.81 2.06
C GLN A 196 -17.12 -4.24 0.85
N LYS A 197 -15.83 -3.93 0.98
CA LYS A 197 -14.99 -3.49 -0.15
C LYS A 197 -14.81 -4.58 -1.19
N LEU A 198 -14.55 -5.82 -0.77
CA LEU A 198 -14.42 -6.96 -1.68
C LEU A 198 -15.74 -7.27 -2.41
N CYS A 199 -16.88 -7.09 -1.75
CA CYS A 199 -18.20 -7.16 -2.39
C CYS A 199 -18.41 -6.04 -3.41
N ALA A 200 -18.05 -4.80 -3.06
CA ALA A 200 -18.17 -3.66 -3.98
C ALA A 200 -17.26 -3.78 -5.21
N GLN A 201 -16.11 -4.45 -5.07
CA GLN A 201 -15.20 -4.78 -6.17
C GLN A 201 -15.65 -5.98 -7.01
N GLY A 202 -16.71 -6.67 -6.62
CA GLY A 202 -17.25 -7.84 -7.33
C GLY A 202 -16.40 -9.11 -7.20
N LEU A 203 -15.43 -9.14 -6.28
CA LEU A 203 -14.54 -10.29 -6.07
C LEU A 203 -15.19 -11.37 -5.19
N ILE A 204 -16.08 -10.96 -4.30
CA ILE A 204 -16.89 -11.87 -3.48
C ILE A 204 -18.35 -11.44 -3.51
N GLU A 205 -19.25 -12.41 -3.46
CA GLU A 205 -20.67 -12.18 -3.32
C GLU A 205 -21.12 -12.63 -1.92
N ARG A 206 -21.89 -11.77 -1.26
CA ARG A 206 -22.58 -12.14 -0.03
C ARG A 206 -23.88 -12.82 -0.41
N VAL A 207 -23.99 -14.10 -0.11
CA VAL A 207 -25.20 -14.88 -0.36
C VAL A 207 -25.95 -15.07 0.97
N GLY A 208 -27.25 -14.77 0.95
CA GLY A 208 -28.17 -14.94 2.08
C GLY A 208 -28.73 -13.63 2.65
N ASN A 209 -30.03 -13.64 2.95
CA ASN A 209 -30.75 -12.54 3.57
C ASN A 209 -30.29 -12.34 5.02
N GLY A 210 -29.32 -11.44 5.22
CA GLY A 210 -29.06 -10.75 6.49
C GLY A 210 -29.16 -11.57 7.77
N GLY A 211 -28.07 -12.22 8.21
CA GLY A 211 -28.03 -12.90 9.51
C GLY A 211 -26.88 -13.89 9.65
N PRO A 212 -26.87 -14.75 10.69
CA PRO A 212 -25.85 -15.78 10.89
C PRO A 212 -25.80 -16.84 9.77
N ALA A 213 -26.80 -16.88 8.90
CA ALA A 213 -26.85 -17.70 7.69
C ALA A 213 -26.25 -17.01 6.44
N SER A 214 -25.68 -15.81 6.57
CA SER A 214 -24.96 -15.15 5.48
C SER A 214 -23.57 -15.74 5.32
N TYR A 215 -23.22 -16.09 4.09
CA TYR A 215 -21.90 -16.59 3.72
C TYR A 215 -21.34 -15.80 2.52
N TYR A 216 -20.03 -15.84 2.37
CA TYR A 216 -19.32 -15.19 1.29
C TYR A 216 -18.77 -16.23 0.33
N VAL A 217 -19.02 -16.04 -0.96
CA VAL A 217 -18.54 -16.90 -2.05
C VAL A 217 -17.73 -16.04 -3.02
N ILE A 218 -16.74 -16.62 -3.69
CA ILE A 218 -16.01 -15.94 -4.76
C ILE A 218 -16.86 -15.98 -6.02
N LYS A 219 -16.92 -14.84 -6.72
CA LYS A 219 -17.60 -14.74 -8.00
C LYS A 219 -16.74 -15.28 -9.15
#